data_AF-A0A655A8J5-F1
#
_entry.id   AF-A0A655A8J5-F1
#
_cell.length_a   1.000
_cell.length_b   1.000
_cell.length_c   1.000
_cell.angle_alpha   90.00
_cell.angle_beta   90.00
_cell.angle_gamma   90.00
#
_symmetry.space_group_name_H-M   'P 1'
#
loop_
_entity.id
_entity.type
_entity.pdbx_description
1 polymer ?
#
loop_
_entity_poly.entity_id
_entity_poly.type
_entity_poly.pdbx_seq_one_letter_code
_entity_poly.pdbx_strand_id
1 'polypeptide(L)'
;MQLNEVQKSNLVVLWTFPNSALAIAGERVVWFGFIPQSIDRVQVLGGVLTTPELAADAAATAQTSQFVMAMINDEDRLGLEAVQVGAGSRFAERGHLSSKEWPGMLAFYRNLAMALVGDHPGAS
;
A
#
# COMPACT_ATOMS: atom_id res chain seq x y z
N MET A 1 -17.58 -4.82 21.14
CA MET A 1 -17.04 -3.57 21.72
C MET A 1 -17.37 -2.45 20.75
N GLN A 2 -17.95 -1.35 21.21
CA GLN A 2 -18.33 -0.23 20.34
C GLN A 2 -17.19 0.79 20.29
N LEU A 3 -16.80 1.23 19.08
CA LEU A 3 -15.78 2.26 18.90
C LEU A 3 -16.31 3.64 19.32
N ASN A 4 -15.45 4.46 19.91
CA ASN A 4 -15.77 5.87 20.15
C ASN A 4 -15.54 6.73 18.90
N GLU A 5 -15.97 7.99 18.93
CA GLU A 5 -15.91 8.87 17.74
C GLU A 5 -14.48 9.13 17.27
N VAL A 6 -13.51 9.26 18.18
CA VAL A 6 -12.09 9.42 17.81
C VAL A 6 -11.58 8.18 17.07
N GLN A 7 -11.93 6.99 17.55
CA GLN A 7 -11.53 5.72 16.92
C GLN A 7 -12.18 5.55 15.55
N LYS A 8 -13.43 5.99 15.37
CA LYS A 8 -14.12 5.94 14.07
C LYS A 8 -13.54 6.93 13.06
N SER A 9 -13.07 8.10 13.51
CA SER A 9 -12.48 9.11 12.63
C SER A 9 -11.02 8.87 12.26
N ASN A 10 -10.36 7.92 12.93
CA ASN A 10 -8.95 7.65 12.70
C ASN A 10 -8.73 6.68 11.53
N LEU A 11 -7.73 7.00 10.72
CA LEU A 11 -7.16 6.10 9.72
C LEU A 11 -5.77 5.67 10.19
N VAL A 12 -5.54 4.36 10.27
CA VAL A 12 -4.22 3.78 10.50
C VAL A 12 -3.81 3.01 9.26
N VAL A 13 -2.67 3.37 8.67
CA VAL A 13 -2.08 2.67 7.53
C VAL A 13 -0.81 1.97 7.99
N LEU A 14 -0.75 0.66 7.78
CA LEU A 14 0.42 -0.16 8.04
C LEU A 14 0.96 -0.68 6.71
N TRP A 15 2.20 -0.34 6.41
CA TRP A 15 2.94 -0.93 5.30
C TRP A 15 3.76 -2.11 5.82
N THR A 16 3.52 -3.28 5.25
CA THR A 16 4.18 -4.53 5.64
C THR A 16 5.10 -4.97 4.51
N PHE A 17 6.40 -4.74 4.71
CA PHE A 17 7.44 -5.22 3.81
C PHE A 17 7.38 -6.77 3.73
N PRO A 18 7.50 -7.37 2.53
CA PRO A 18 7.88 -6.72 1.28
C PRO A 18 6.73 -6.16 0.43
N ASN A 19 5.49 -6.62 0.63
CA ASN A 19 4.51 -6.56 -0.44
C ASN A 19 3.05 -6.49 0.00
N SER A 20 2.77 -5.96 1.18
CA SER A 20 1.39 -5.79 1.63
C SER A 20 1.18 -4.48 2.38
N ALA A 21 -0.09 -4.09 2.48
CA ALA A 21 -0.51 -2.97 3.30
C ALA A 21 -1.87 -3.24 3.92
N LEU A 22 -2.10 -2.67 5.09
CA LEU A 22 -3.41 -2.66 5.75
C LEU A 22 -3.80 -1.22 6.06
N ALA A 23 -5.05 -0.87 5.77
CA ALA A 23 -5.65 0.39 6.16
C ALA A 23 -6.86 0.10 7.06
N ILE A 24 -6.84 0.63 8.27
CA ILE A 24 -7.87 0.42 9.29
C ILE A 24 -8.58 1.74 9.51
N ALA A 25 -9.90 1.76 9.30
CA ALA A 25 -10.76 2.93 9.47
C ALA A 25 -12.07 2.52 10.12
N GLY A 26 -12.29 2.94 11.38
CA GLY A 26 -13.43 2.49 12.18
C GLY A 26 -13.50 0.95 12.25
N GLU A 27 -14.65 0.40 11.92
CA GLU A 27 -14.91 -1.05 11.92
C GLU A 27 -14.48 -1.77 10.63
N ARG A 28 -13.69 -1.13 9.76
CA ARG A 28 -13.26 -1.67 8.47
C ARG A 28 -11.75 -1.85 8.43
N VAL A 29 -11.31 -2.96 7.85
CA VAL A 29 -9.91 -3.21 7.50
C VAL A 29 -9.83 -3.48 6.02
N VAL A 30 -9.16 -2.60 5.29
CA VAL A 30 -8.80 -2.83 3.89
C VAL A 30 -7.41 -3.44 3.87
N TRP A 31 -7.23 -4.52 3.12
CA TRP A 31 -5.94 -5.16 2.94
C TRP A 31 -5.54 -5.15 1.47
N PHE A 32 -4.24 -5.01 1.23
CA PHE A 32 -3.62 -5.03 -0.09
C PHE A 32 -2.48 -6.03 -0.13
N GLY A 33 -2.38 -6.75 -1.24
CA GLY A 33 -1.24 -7.57 -1.62
C GLY A 33 -0.70 -7.12 -2.97
N PHE A 34 0.60 -6.91 -3.05
CA PHE A 34 1.32 -6.52 -4.26
C PHE A 34 2.08 -7.75 -4.79
N ILE A 35 1.60 -8.36 -5.87
CA ILE A 35 2.18 -9.58 -6.42
C ILE A 35 3.03 -9.21 -7.64
N PRO A 36 4.37 -9.35 -7.57
CA PRO A 36 5.23 -9.12 -8.73
C PRO A 36 4.92 -10.16 -9.83
N GLN A 37 4.70 -9.70 -11.05
CA GLN A 37 4.49 -10.56 -12.22
C GLN A 37 5.72 -10.55 -13.16
N SER A 38 6.34 -9.40 -13.31
CA SER A 38 7.61 -9.18 -14.02
C SER A 38 8.33 -7.99 -13.40
N ILE A 39 9.52 -7.66 -13.90
CA ILE A 39 10.33 -6.54 -13.39
C ILE A 39 9.59 -5.18 -13.46
N ASP A 40 8.61 -5.07 -14.35
CA ASP A 40 7.86 -3.86 -14.68
C ASP A 40 6.34 -3.99 -14.44
N ARG A 41 5.87 -5.10 -13.84
CA ARG A 41 4.44 -5.33 -13.59
C ARG A 41 4.18 -5.90 -12.21
N VAL A 42 3.17 -5.33 -11.56
CA VAL A 42 2.63 -5.77 -10.28
C VAL A 42 1.13 -5.93 -10.42
N GLN A 43 0.61 -7.06 -9.94
CA GLN A 43 -0.82 -7.23 -9.71
C GLN A 43 -1.14 -6.76 -8.29
N VAL A 44 -2.13 -5.89 -8.15
CA VAL A 44 -2.67 -5.48 -6.84
C VAL A 44 -3.91 -6.31 -6.56
N LEU A 45 -3.89 -7.05 -5.46
CA LEU A 45 -5.06 -7.71 -4.89
C LEU A 45 -5.47 -6.97 -3.63
N GLY A 46 -6.76 -6.94 -3.35
CA GLY A 46 -7.24 -6.38 -2.10
C GLY A 46 -8.69 -6.72 -1.81
N GLY A 47 -9.10 -6.37 -0.60
CA GLY A 47 -10.46 -6.57 -0.15
C GLY A 47 -10.70 -5.86 1.18
N VAL A 48 -11.94 -5.97 1.66
CA VAL A 48 -12.34 -5.39 2.94
C VAL A 48 -12.81 -6.48 3.87
N LEU A 49 -12.29 -6.45 5.09
CA LEU A 49 -12.84 -7.15 6.23
C LEU A 49 -13.69 -6.14 7.02
N THR A 50 -14.93 -6.51 7.30
CA THR A 50 -15.88 -5.69 8.07
C THR A 50 -16.74 -6.60 8.93
N THR A 51 -17.45 -6.01 9.89
CA THR A 51 -18.40 -6.73 10.74
C THR A 51 -19.63 -7.18 9.93
N PRO A 52 -20.26 -8.35 10.25
CA PRO A 52 -21.46 -8.82 9.56
C PRO A 52 -22.60 -7.79 9.52
N GLU A 53 -22.76 -6.99 10.57
CA GLU A 53 -23.79 -5.96 10.69
C GLU A 53 -23.61 -4.86 9.63
N LEU A 54 -22.37 -4.40 9.43
CA LEU A 54 -22.05 -3.42 8.39
C LEU A 54 -22.13 -4.02 6.98
N ALA A 55 -21.80 -5.30 6.81
CA ALA A 55 -21.95 -5.98 5.52
C ALA A 55 -23.42 -6.17 5.12
N ALA A 56 -24.32 -6.27 6.10
CA ALA A 56 -25.77 -6.37 5.85
C ALA A 56 -26.41 -5.01 5.51
N ASP A 57 -25.74 -3.89 5.76
CA ASP A 57 -26.20 -2.54 5.43
C ASP A 57 -25.68 -2.10 4.05
N ALA A 58 -26.62 -1.89 3.12
CA ALA A 58 -26.31 -1.46 1.75
C ALA A 58 -25.64 -0.08 1.69
N ALA A 59 -26.02 0.86 2.55
CA ALA A 59 -25.41 2.19 2.59
C ALA A 59 -23.99 2.11 3.14
N ALA A 60 -23.78 1.34 4.21
CA ALA A 60 -22.45 1.10 4.76
C ALA A 60 -21.53 0.37 3.77
N THR A 61 -22.09 -0.56 2.98
CA THR A 61 -21.37 -1.26 1.90
C THR A 61 -20.97 -0.30 0.79
N ALA A 62 -21.87 0.57 0.33
CA ALA A 62 -21.56 1.58 -0.68
C ALA A 62 -20.45 2.54 -0.23
N GLN A 63 -20.52 3.00 1.03
CA GLN A 63 -19.47 3.83 1.63
C GLN A 63 -18.12 3.07 1.69
N THR A 64 -18.16 1.79 2.00
CA THR A 64 -16.97 0.92 2.00
C THR A 64 -16.33 0.84 0.62
N SER A 65 -17.14 0.63 -0.42
CA SER A 65 -16.65 0.59 -1.80
C SER A 65 -16.00 1.92 -2.21
N GLN A 66 -16.60 3.06 -1.86
CA GLN A 66 -16.01 4.38 -2.12
C GLN A 66 -14.67 4.56 -1.39
N PHE A 67 -14.59 4.15 -0.12
CA PHE A 67 -13.35 4.19 0.64
C PHE A 67 -12.24 3.33 0.01
N VAL A 68 -12.56 2.12 -0.44
CA VAL A 68 -11.59 1.25 -1.14
C VAL A 68 -11.15 1.87 -2.46
N MET A 69 -12.07 2.42 -3.27
CA MET A 69 -11.72 3.09 -4.52
C MET A 69 -10.88 4.35 -4.30
N ALA A 70 -11.01 5.03 -3.17
CA ALA A 70 -10.12 6.14 -2.83
C ALA A 70 -8.70 5.66 -2.50
N MET A 71 -8.55 4.43 -1.98
CA MET A 71 -7.27 3.82 -1.62
C MET A 71 -6.61 3.05 -2.78
N ILE A 72 -7.40 2.49 -3.70
CA ILE A 72 -6.95 1.95 -4.99
C ILE A 72 -7.65 2.76 -6.07
N ASN A 73 -6.95 3.75 -6.62
CA ASN A 73 -7.49 4.58 -7.68
C ASN A 73 -6.71 4.38 -8.99
N ASP A 74 -7.32 4.80 -10.10
CA ASP A 74 -6.64 4.83 -11.39
C ASP A 74 -5.49 5.85 -11.43
N GLU A 75 -5.49 6.85 -10.55
CA GLU A 75 -4.47 7.89 -10.48
C GLU A 75 -3.10 7.34 -10.07
N ASP A 76 -3.05 6.51 -9.03
CA ASP A 76 -1.85 5.82 -8.55
C ASP A 76 -1.33 4.86 -9.61
N ARG A 77 -2.23 4.13 -10.28
CA ARG A 77 -1.85 3.26 -11.40
C ARG A 77 -1.20 4.06 -12.53
N LEU A 78 -1.85 5.12 -13.01
CA LEU A 78 -1.33 5.97 -14.08
C LEU A 78 -0.02 6.66 -13.68
N GLY A 79 0.08 7.14 -12.45
CA GLY A 79 1.29 7.76 -11.91
C GLY A 79 2.47 6.79 -11.84
N LEU A 80 2.25 5.58 -11.31
CA LEU A 80 3.28 4.55 -11.24
C LEU A 80 3.70 4.04 -12.62
N GLU A 81 2.75 3.86 -13.55
CA GLU A 81 3.06 3.49 -14.93
C GLU A 81 3.93 4.57 -15.62
N ALA A 82 3.61 5.85 -15.43
CA ALA A 82 4.43 6.94 -15.95
C ALA A 82 5.84 6.97 -15.35
N VAL A 83 5.97 6.73 -14.04
CA VAL A 83 7.28 6.60 -13.36
C VAL A 83 8.07 5.42 -13.94
N GLN A 84 7.45 4.27 -14.14
CA GLN A 84 8.11 3.08 -14.70
C GLN A 84 8.62 3.33 -16.13
N VAL A 85 7.83 4.00 -16.97
CA VAL A 85 8.25 4.41 -18.32
C VAL A 85 9.47 5.33 -18.24
N GLY A 86 9.43 6.33 -17.35
CA GLY A 86 10.55 7.26 -17.14
C GLY A 86 11.81 6.56 -16.64
N ALA A 87 11.67 5.63 -15.69
CA ALA A 87 12.78 4.87 -15.10
C ALA A 87 13.52 3.98 -16.11
N GLY A 88 12.85 3.56 -17.19
CA GLY A 88 13.48 2.79 -18.28
C GLY A 88 14.35 3.64 -19.22
N SER A 89 14.37 4.97 -19.08
CA SER A 89 15.17 5.86 -19.94
C SER A 89 16.66 5.75 -19.63
N ARG A 90 17.50 5.81 -20.67
CA ARG A 90 18.96 5.92 -20.52
C ARG A 90 19.41 7.22 -19.83
N PHE A 91 18.52 8.20 -19.74
CA PHE A 91 18.77 9.49 -19.09
C PHE A 91 18.18 9.56 -17.68
N ALA A 92 17.59 8.46 -17.18
CA ALA A 92 17.04 8.43 -15.84
C ALA A 92 18.17 8.51 -14.79
N GLU A 93 17.97 9.37 -13.79
CA GLU A 93 18.86 9.52 -12.65
C GLU A 93 18.07 9.41 -11.35
N ARG A 94 18.75 9.27 -10.22
CA ARG A 94 18.09 9.24 -8.90
C ARG A 94 17.48 10.60 -8.60
N GLY A 95 16.16 10.62 -8.39
CA GLY A 95 15.43 11.81 -7.98
C GLY A 95 15.68 12.21 -6.53
N HIS A 96 15.34 13.46 -6.20
CA HIS A 96 15.29 13.94 -4.82
C HIS A 96 14.02 13.46 -4.13
N LEU A 97 14.13 13.04 -2.87
CA LEU A 97 12.99 12.71 -2.02
C LEU A 97 12.59 13.93 -1.19
N SER A 98 11.31 14.27 -1.17
CA SER A 98 10.80 15.31 -0.28
C SER A 98 10.91 14.90 1.19
N SER A 99 10.81 15.87 2.09
CA SER A 99 10.80 15.63 3.54
C SER A 99 9.64 14.73 4.01
N LYS A 100 8.55 14.64 3.23
CA LYS A 100 7.40 13.77 3.52
C LYS A 100 7.66 12.32 3.11
N GLU A 101 8.40 12.10 2.02
CA GLU A 101 8.70 10.77 1.49
C GLU A 101 9.90 10.13 2.19
N TRP A 102 10.82 10.96 2.68
CA TRP A 102 12.11 10.55 3.22
C TRP A 102 12.01 9.41 4.25
N PRO A 103 11.16 9.47 5.30
CA PRO A 103 11.16 8.42 6.33
C PRO A 103 10.69 7.06 5.78
N GLY A 104 9.63 7.07 4.97
CA GLY A 104 9.05 5.84 4.40
C GLY A 104 9.96 5.19 3.37
N MET A 105 10.47 5.99 2.42
CA MET A 105 11.37 5.48 1.38
C MET A 105 12.69 4.97 1.95
N LEU A 106 13.23 5.63 2.97
CA LEU A 106 14.44 5.17 3.65
C LEU A 106 14.24 3.83 4.35
N ALA A 107 13.10 3.64 5.03
CA ALA A 107 12.77 2.37 5.67
C ALA A 107 12.62 1.25 4.63
N PHE A 108 11.93 1.52 3.51
CA PHE A 108 11.76 0.56 2.42
C PHE A 108 13.12 0.13 1.81
N TYR A 109 13.96 1.09 1.41
CA TYR A 109 15.25 0.77 0.78
C TYR A 109 16.21 0.06 1.73
N ARG A 110 16.16 0.34 3.04
CA ARG A 110 16.94 -0.40 4.05
C ARG A 110 16.48 -1.86 4.14
N ASN A 111 15.18 -2.10 4.24
CA ASN A 111 14.64 -3.45 4.27
C ASN A 111 14.93 -4.21 2.98
N LEU A 112 14.83 -3.56 1.82
CA LEU A 112 15.18 -4.14 0.53
C LEU A 112 16.67 -4.52 0.46
N ALA A 113 17.57 -3.61 0.86
CA ALA A 113 19.00 -3.91 0.89
C ALA A 113 19.32 -5.10 1.82
N MET A 114 18.70 -5.16 3.00
CA MET A 114 18.86 -6.30 3.91
C MET A 114 18.35 -7.61 3.30
N ALA A 115 17.19 -7.60 2.64
CA ALA A 115 16.66 -8.78 1.98
C ALA A 115 17.56 -9.26 0.83
N LEU A 116 18.11 -8.34 0.03
CA LEU A 116 18.97 -8.70 -1.11
C LEU A 116 20.37 -9.17 -0.69
N VAL A 117 20.91 -8.64 0.41
CA VAL A 117 22.27 -8.97 0.90
C VAL A 117 22.24 -10.15 1.88
N GLY A 118 21.21 -10.26 2.73
CA GLY A 118 21.08 -11.29 3.75
C GLY A 118 20.84 -12.71 3.21
N ASP A 119 20.37 -12.83 1.96
CA ASP A 119 20.16 -14.11 1.28
C ASP A 119 21.42 -14.65 0.57
N HIS A 120 22.60 -14.06 0.77
CA HIS A 120 23.86 -14.64 0.30
C HIS A 120 24.36 -15.74 1.27
N PRO A 121 24.49 -17.02 0.84
CA PRO A 121 25.00 -18.12 1.67
C PRO A 121 26.54 -18.06 1.87
N GLY A 122 27.09 -16.88 2.13
CA GLY A 122 28.53 -16.66 2.33
C GLY A 122 28.91 -15.40 3.10
N ALA A 123 27.96 -14.72 3.75
CA ALA A 123 28.24 -13.55 4.59
C ALA A 123 28.17 -13.92 6.08
N SER A 124 29.20 -14.63 6.55
CA SER A 124 29.55 -14.78 7.97
C SER A 124 31.05 -14.96 8.09
#